data_AF-A0A9D8ADE2-F1
#
_entry.id   AF-A0A9D8ADE2-F1
#
_cell.length_a   1.000
_cell.length_b   1.000
_cell.length_c   1.000
_cell.angle_alpha   90.00
_cell.angle_beta   90.00
_cell.angle_gamma   90.00
#
_symmetry.space_group_name_H-M   'P 1'
#
loop_
_entity.id
_entity.type
_entity.pdbx_description
1 polymer ?
#
loop_
_entity_poly.entity_id
_entity_poly.type
_entity_poly.pdbx_seq_one_letter_code
_entity_poly.pdbx_strand_id
1 'polypeptide(L)'
;MVWSPLKPWKIVSVAVANKGKHLNYINLKLIFIGFICLIGCTQPDPLDDDCYLIPETGPCEALIPRYFYDQDAGICKEFIWGGCDGVVPFETMEDCKRGCGE
;
A
#
# COMPACT_ATOMS: atom_id res chain seq x y z
N MET A 1 36.99 -41.42 -9.68
CA MET A 1 36.80 -40.14 -8.97
C MET A 1 35.43 -39.61 -9.42
N VAL A 2 34.35 -39.75 -8.64
CA VAL A 2 34.03 -39.03 -7.40
C VAL A 2 33.53 -37.60 -7.72
N TRP A 3 32.19 -37.44 -7.58
CA TRP A 3 31.38 -36.28 -7.14
C TRP A 3 30.49 -35.50 -8.14
N SER A 4 29.19 -35.53 -7.81
CA SER A 4 28.05 -34.67 -8.21
C SER A 4 28.18 -33.23 -7.61
N PRO A 5 27.12 -32.39 -7.55
CA PRO A 5 26.28 -31.73 -8.58
C PRO A 5 26.08 -30.20 -8.33
N LEU A 6 25.70 -29.38 -9.31
CA LEU A 6 25.04 -28.05 -9.10
C LEU A 6 24.30 -27.64 -10.40
N LYS A 7 23.08 -27.07 -10.49
CA LYS A 7 21.83 -26.92 -9.72
C LYS A 7 20.73 -26.65 -10.79
N PRO A 8 19.48 -27.12 -10.65
CA PRO A 8 18.46 -26.99 -11.70
C PRO A 8 17.55 -25.75 -11.55
N TRP A 9 16.94 -25.38 -12.69
CA TRP A 9 15.97 -24.31 -12.95
C TRP A 9 14.93 -24.04 -11.85
N LYS A 10 14.66 -22.74 -11.60
CA LYS A 10 13.42 -22.28 -10.96
C LYS A 10 12.60 -21.46 -11.96
N ILE A 11 11.63 -22.11 -12.58
CA ILE A 11 10.40 -21.49 -13.07
C ILE A 11 9.30 -22.38 -12.51
N VAL A 12 8.41 -21.85 -11.67
CA VAL A 12 7.25 -22.61 -11.20
C VAL A 12 6.01 -21.73 -11.30
N SER A 13 5.21 -22.01 -12.33
CA SER A 13 3.80 -21.69 -12.43
C SER A 13 3.03 -22.50 -11.37
N VAL A 14 2.16 -21.86 -10.59
CA VAL A 14 1.27 -22.56 -9.66
C VAL A 14 -0.13 -22.66 -10.25
N ALA A 15 -0.53 -23.89 -10.55
CA ALA A 15 -1.91 -24.29 -10.79
C ALA A 15 -2.55 -24.78 -9.48
N VAL A 16 -3.81 -24.41 -9.23
CA VAL A 16 -4.60 -24.82 -8.07
C VAL A 16 -5.31 -26.15 -8.37
N ALA A 17 -5.22 -27.14 -7.45
CA ALA A 17 -6.09 -28.32 -7.45
C ALA A 17 -6.40 -28.85 -6.03
N ASN A 18 -7.68 -29.18 -5.86
CA ASN A 18 -8.53 -29.47 -4.69
C ASN A 18 -8.18 -30.74 -3.87
N LYS A 19 -8.53 -30.80 -2.56
CA LYS A 19 -9.11 -31.97 -1.84
C LYS A 19 -9.26 -31.76 -0.32
N GLY A 20 -10.47 -32.02 0.20
CA GLY A 20 -10.87 -31.81 1.60
C GLY A 20 -10.19 -32.68 2.65
N LYS A 21 -9.83 -32.04 3.78
CA LYS A 21 -9.58 -32.62 5.11
C LYS A 21 -10.04 -31.58 6.16
N HIS A 22 -11.33 -31.57 6.46
CA HIS A 22 -12.05 -30.39 6.98
C HIS A 22 -12.45 -30.44 8.47
N LEU A 23 -11.79 -31.23 9.35
CA LEU A 23 -12.24 -31.32 10.76
C LEU A 23 -11.18 -31.30 11.87
N ASN A 24 -9.88 -31.28 11.58
CA ASN A 24 -8.82 -31.06 12.59
C ASN A 24 -7.85 -29.92 12.25
N TYR A 25 -8.03 -29.33 11.07
CA TYR A 25 -7.23 -28.21 10.57
C TYR A 25 -7.69 -26.87 11.16
N ILE A 26 -8.93 -26.77 11.62
CA ILE A 26 -9.55 -25.53 12.09
C ILE A 26 -9.04 -25.16 13.50
N ASN A 27 -9.02 -26.12 14.44
CA ASN A 27 -8.53 -25.89 15.82
C ASN A 27 -7.01 -25.60 15.87
N LEU A 28 -6.21 -26.27 15.02
CA LEU A 28 -4.76 -26.04 14.94
C LEU A 28 -4.42 -24.73 14.20
N LYS A 29 -5.22 -24.36 13.19
CA LYS A 29 -5.08 -23.06 12.50
C LYS A 29 -5.42 -21.88 13.39
N LEU A 30 -6.45 -21.96 14.22
CA LEU A 30 -6.83 -20.85 15.10
C LEU A 30 -5.73 -20.53 16.13
N ILE A 31 -5.03 -21.55 16.63
CA ILE A 31 -3.90 -21.39 17.56
C ILE A 31 -2.67 -20.78 16.84
N PHE A 32 -2.38 -21.22 15.62
CA PHE A 32 -1.27 -20.67 14.81
C PHE A 32 -1.57 -19.25 14.27
N ILE A 33 -2.82 -18.95 13.91
CA ILE A 33 -3.26 -17.62 13.49
C ILE A 33 -3.24 -16.66 14.69
N GLY A 34 -3.62 -17.11 15.89
CA GLY A 34 -3.49 -16.30 17.11
C GLY A 34 -2.05 -15.96 17.48
N PHE A 35 -1.10 -16.86 17.20
CA PHE A 35 0.33 -16.66 17.51
C PHE A 35 1.11 -15.93 16.40
N ILE A 36 0.75 -16.12 15.13
CA ILE A 36 1.36 -15.42 13.98
C ILE A 36 0.79 -13.99 13.83
N CYS A 37 -0.47 -13.74 14.22
CA CYS A 37 -1.03 -12.38 14.22
C CYS A 37 -0.32 -11.46 15.24
N LEU A 38 0.33 -12.02 16.27
CA LEU A 38 1.14 -11.25 17.22
C LEU A 38 2.50 -10.77 16.67
N ILE A 39 3.00 -11.34 15.56
CA ILE A 39 4.31 -10.96 14.97
C ILE A 39 4.18 -10.41 13.53
N GLY A 40 2.95 -10.19 13.06
CA GLY A 40 2.71 -9.34 11.90
C GLY A 40 2.07 -10.06 10.71
N CYS A 41 0.78 -9.81 10.55
CA CYS A 41 0.31 -9.34 9.26
C CYS A 41 0.18 -7.83 9.40
N THR A 42 1.19 -7.06 9.02
CA THR A 42 0.96 -5.67 8.63
C THR A 42 0.11 -5.77 7.36
N GLN A 43 -1.21 -5.67 7.49
CA GLN A 43 -2.02 -5.32 6.33
C GLN A 43 -1.40 -4.02 5.80
N PRO A 44 -1.03 -3.92 4.51
CA PRO A 44 -0.72 -2.61 3.97
C PRO A 44 -1.97 -1.77 4.23
N ASP A 45 -1.82 -0.68 4.99
CA ASP A 45 -2.92 0.25 5.19
C ASP A 45 -3.42 0.64 3.79
N PRO A 46 -4.73 0.52 3.52
CA PRO A 46 -5.25 0.94 2.24
C PRO A 46 -4.89 2.42 2.06
N LEU A 47 -4.25 2.73 0.92
CA LEU A 47 -3.90 4.09 0.53
C LEU A 47 -5.17 4.96 0.58
N ASP A 48 -5.03 6.20 1.02
CA ASP A 48 -6.12 7.17 0.97
C ASP A 48 -6.58 7.35 -0.48
N ASP A 49 -7.90 7.43 -0.72
CA ASP A 49 -8.43 7.71 -2.06
C ASP A 49 -7.94 9.08 -2.55
N ASP A 50 -7.64 10.01 -1.63
CA ASP A 50 -7.10 11.33 -1.91
C ASP A 50 -5.70 11.28 -2.56
N CYS A 51 -4.98 10.16 -2.47
CA CYS A 51 -3.70 9.96 -3.15
C CYS A 51 -3.81 9.97 -4.68
N TYR A 52 -5.02 9.80 -5.21
CA TYR A 52 -5.28 9.79 -6.65
C TYR A 52 -5.88 11.10 -7.17
N LEU A 53 -6.13 12.07 -6.29
CA LEU A 53 -6.69 13.36 -6.67
C LEU A 53 -5.62 14.26 -7.31
N ILE A 54 -6.02 14.93 -8.39
CA ILE A 54 -5.19 15.92 -9.07
C ILE A 54 -5.42 17.28 -8.40
N PRO A 55 -4.38 17.98 -7.94
CA PRO A 55 -4.54 19.28 -7.28
C PRO A 55 -5.03 20.35 -8.25
N GLU A 56 -5.94 21.22 -7.80
CA GLU A 56 -6.41 22.38 -8.57
C GLU A 56 -6.38 23.65 -7.70
N THR A 57 -5.77 24.73 -8.21
CA THR A 57 -5.64 26.01 -7.49
C THR A 57 -6.99 26.71 -7.27
N GLY A 58 -7.96 26.55 -8.17
CA GLY A 58 -9.21 27.33 -8.14
C GLY A 58 -9.04 28.77 -8.65
N PRO A 59 -10.12 29.58 -8.66
CA PRO A 59 -10.14 30.91 -9.26
C PRO A 59 -9.70 32.04 -8.29
N CYS A 60 -9.63 31.78 -6.99
CA CYS A 60 -9.15 32.76 -6.03
C CYS A 60 -7.61 32.89 -6.07
N GLU A 61 -7.07 34.02 -5.60
CA GLU A 61 -5.65 34.37 -5.74
C GLU A 61 -4.89 34.42 -4.39
N ALA A 62 -5.36 33.70 -3.37
CA ALA A 62 -4.57 33.53 -2.14
C ALA A 62 -3.39 32.58 -2.38
N LEU A 63 -2.33 32.74 -1.59
CA LEU A 63 -1.13 31.89 -1.65
C LEU A 63 -1.12 30.92 -0.47
N ILE A 64 -1.99 29.90 -0.51
CA ILE A 64 -2.14 28.93 0.57
C ILE A 64 -1.42 27.63 0.20
N PRO A 65 -0.35 27.23 0.91
CA PRO A 65 0.33 25.98 0.65
C PRO A 65 -0.58 24.80 1.02
N ARG A 66 -0.69 23.83 0.12
CA ARG A 66 -1.45 22.59 0.25
C ARG A 66 -0.69 21.44 -0.41
N TYR A 67 -1.13 20.21 -0.22
CA TYR A 67 -0.33 19.02 -0.58
C TYR A 67 -1.12 18.01 -1.41
N PHE A 68 -0.39 17.28 -2.26
CA PHE A 68 -0.90 16.19 -3.08
C PHE A 68 0.17 15.11 -3.26
N TYR A 69 -0.25 13.89 -3.60
CA TYR A 69 0.67 12.80 -3.91
C TYR A 69 0.98 12.76 -5.40
N ASP A 70 2.25 12.90 -5.76
CA ASP A 70 2.71 12.74 -7.13
C ASP A 70 2.99 11.25 -7.39
N GLN A 71 2.10 10.60 -8.14
CA GLN A 71 2.19 9.17 -8.44
C GLN A 71 3.37 8.82 -9.37
N ASP A 72 3.82 9.76 -10.21
CA ASP A 72 4.94 9.54 -11.12
C ASP A 72 6.28 9.59 -10.36
N ALA A 73 6.38 10.52 -9.42
CA ALA A 73 7.54 10.68 -8.56
C ALA A 73 7.50 9.78 -7.31
N GLY A 74 6.32 9.28 -6.95
CA GLY A 74 6.06 8.48 -5.75
C GLY A 74 6.24 9.26 -4.44
N ILE A 75 6.04 10.59 -4.44
CA ILE A 75 6.30 11.46 -3.28
C ILE A 75 5.20 12.52 -3.09
N CYS A 76 4.99 12.95 -1.85
CA CYS A 76 4.15 14.11 -1.55
C CYS A 76 4.82 15.42 -1.97
N LYS A 77 4.05 16.29 -2.63
CA LYS A 77 4.50 17.61 -3.11
C LYS A 77 3.57 18.71 -2.63
N GLU A 78 4.14 19.91 -2.48
CA GLU A 78 3.40 21.14 -2.20
C GLU A 78 2.87 21.75 -3.50
N PHE A 79 1.69 22.36 -3.44
CA PHE A 79 1.15 23.26 -4.45
C PHE A 79 0.46 24.46 -3.78
N ILE A 80 0.18 25.49 -4.57
CA ILE A 80 -0.54 26.68 -4.08
C ILE A 80 -2.02 26.58 -4.42
N TRP A 81 -2.85 26.60 -3.38
CA TRP A 81 -4.30 26.70 -3.49
C TRP A 81 -4.75 28.16 -3.32
N GLY A 82 -5.69 28.57 -4.18
CA GLY A 82 -6.18 29.94 -4.30
C GLY A 82 -7.09 30.41 -3.17
N GLY A 83 -7.53 29.50 -2.30
CA GLY A 83 -8.39 29.80 -1.14
C GLY A 83 -9.89 29.65 -1.39
N CYS A 84 -10.31 29.29 -2.60
CA CYS A 84 -11.69 28.90 -2.90
C CYS A 84 -11.73 27.94 -4.09
N ASP A 85 -12.77 27.10 -4.14
CA ASP A 85 -12.99 26.05 -5.14
C ASP A 85 -11.73 25.19 -5.38
N GLY A 86 -11.60 24.56 -6.54
CA GLY A 86 -10.47 23.67 -6.83
C GLY A 86 -10.48 22.38 -6.00
N VAL A 87 -9.34 21.71 -5.98
CA VAL A 87 -9.16 20.39 -5.38
C VAL A 87 -7.93 20.43 -4.50
N VAL A 88 -8.14 20.18 -3.22
CA VAL A 88 -7.10 20.13 -2.19
C VAL A 88 -7.08 18.74 -1.59
N PRO A 89 -6.16 17.86 -2.05
CA PRO A 89 -6.10 16.49 -1.54
C PRO A 89 -5.73 16.45 -0.06
N PHE A 90 -4.71 17.23 0.37
CA PHE A 90 -4.26 17.23 1.75
C PHE A 90 -4.00 18.65 2.28
N GLU A 91 -4.36 18.85 3.55
CA GLU A 91 -4.10 20.11 4.27
C GLU A 91 -2.64 20.24 4.73
N THR A 92 -2.04 19.11 5.12
CA THR A 92 -0.69 19.05 5.68
C THR A 92 0.18 18.02 4.94
N MET A 93 1.50 18.23 4.99
CA MET A 93 2.46 17.28 4.41
C MET A 93 2.39 15.93 5.14
N GLU A 94 2.21 15.97 6.45
CA GLU A 94 2.12 14.80 7.31
C GLU A 94 0.90 13.94 6.96
N ASP A 95 -0.24 14.56 6.63
CA ASP A 95 -1.44 13.83 6.21
C ASP A 95 -1.23 13.14 4.87
N CYS A 96 -0.63 13.84 3.90
CA CYS A 96 -0.28 13.23 2.61
C CYS A 96 0.64 12.02 2.81
N LYS A 97 1.71 12.17 3.60
CA LYS A 97 2.67 11.08 3.81
C LYS A 97 2.08 9.88 4.52
N ARG A 98 1.22 10.16 5.51
CA ARG A 98 0.50 9.14 6.25
C ARG A 98 -0.52 8.40 5.38
N GLY A 99 -1.17 9.09 4.46
CA GLY A 99 -2.17 8.51 3.55
C GLY A 99 -1.57 7.77 2.36
N CYS A 100 -0.45 8.25 1.82
CA CYS A 100 0.06 7.83 0.50
C CYS A 100 1.44 7.16 0.51
N GLY A 101 2.18 7.25 1.61
CA GLY A 101 3.59 6.87 1.69
C GLY A 101 4.52 8.08 1.76
N GLU A 102 5.80 7.83 2.07
CA GLU A 102 6.77 8.90 2.42
C GLU A 102 7.23 9.81 1.28
#